data_AF-A0A382Q0D6-F1
#
_entry.id   AF-A0A382Q0D6-F1
#
_cell.length_a   1.000
_cell.length_b   1.000
_cell.length_c   1.000
_cell.angle_alpha   90.00
_cell.angle_beta   90.00
_cell.angle_gamma   90.00
#
_symmetry.space_group_name_H-M   'P 1'
#
loop_
_entity.id
_entity.type
_entity.pdbx_description
1 polymer ?
#
loop_
_entity_poly.entity_id
_entity_poly.type
_entity_poly.pdbx_seq_one_letter_code
_entity_poly.pdbx_strand_id
1 'polypeptide(L)'
;MPKREDIKSILIIGAGPIIIGQACEFDYSGAQACKTLKEEGYRVILVNSNPATIMTDPRMADATYIEPIEWRTLEKIIEKEKP
;
A
#
# COMPACT_ATOMS: atom_id res chain seq x y z
N MET A 1 15.29 16.95 2.79
CA MET A 1 16.21 15.87 3.20
C MET A 1 16.30 14.88 2.05
N PRO A 2 17.47 14.29 1.78
CA PRO A 2 17.61 13.30 0.71
C PRO A 2 16.85 12.01 1.05
N LYS A 3 16.67 11.15 0.04
CA LYS A 3 16.14 9.79 0.17
C LYS A 3 16.91 9.01 1.24
N ARG A 4 16.21 8.16 2.00
CA ARG A 4 16.82 7.25 2.98
C ARG A 4 17.39 6.02 2.28
N GLU A 5 18.62 5.65 2.63
CA GLU A 5 19.30 4.49 2.04
C GLU A 5 19.18 3.21 2.86
N ASP A 6 18.78 3.32 4.12
CA ASP A 6 18.59 2.21 5.04
C ASP A 6 17.21 1.52 4.91
N ILE A 7 16.28 2.15 4.18
CA ILE A 7 14.98 1.56 3.83
C ILE A 7 15.02 1.09 2.38
N LYS A 8 14.62 -0.16 2.15
CA LYS A 8 14.52 -0.75 0.80
C LYS A 8 13.10 -1.14 0.41
N SER A 9 12.28 -1.49 1.39
CA SER A 9 10.87 -1.84 1.23
C SER A 9 9.98 -1.00 2.12
N ILE A 10 8.75 -0.76 1.69
CA ILE A 10 7.76 0.02 2.42
C ILE A 10 6.41 -0.69 2.29
N LEU A 11 5.76 -0.95 3.43
CA LEU A 11 4.37 -1.39 3.47
C LEU A 11 3.44 -0.17 3.57
N ILE A 12 2.57 0.00 2.58
CA ILE A 12 1.48 0.96 2.56
C ILE A 12 0.21 0.22 3.02
N ILE A 13 -0.50 0.80 3.98
CA ILE A 13 -1.79 0.30 4.46
C ILE A 13 -2.88 1.18 3.86
N GLY A 14 -3.74 0.59 3.02
CA GLY A 14 -4.90 1.25 2.45
C GLY A 14 -6.01 1.50 3.47
N ALA A 15 -7.05 2.22 3.06
CA ALA A 15 -8.16 2.56 3.93
C ALA A 15 -9.24 1.46 4.03
N GLY A 16 -9.28 0.52 3.09
CA GLY A 16 -10.32 -0.50 3.02
C GLY A 16 -11.55 -0.02 2.24
N PRO A 17 -12.74 -0.58 2.50
CA PRO A 17 -13.96 -0.24 1.77
C PRO A 17 -14.38 1.22 2.00
N ILE A 18 -15.04 1.81 1.00
CA ILE A 18 -15.59 3.17 1.09
C ILE A 18 -16.75 3.19 2.08
N ILE A 19 -16.71 4.14 3.02
CA ILE A 19 -17.77 4.44 3.98
C ILE A 19 -17.99 5.95 4.07
N ILE A 20 -19.12 6.38 4.65
CA ILE A 20 -19.36 7.79 4.95
C ILE A 20 -18.27 8.27 5.92
N GLY A 21 -17.54 9.32 5.53
CA GLY A 21 -16.41 9.86 6.30
C GLY A 21 -15.04 9.24 5.99
N GLN A 22 -14.99 8.21 5.13
CA GLN A 22 -13.74 7.63 4.64
C GLN A 22 -13.95 7.06 3.23
N ALA A 23 -13.63 7.85 2.20
CA ALA A 23 -14.01 7.53 0.83
C ALA A 23 -12.81 7.57 -0.15
N CYS A 24 -13.07 8.02 -1.38
CA CYS A 24 -12.16 7.94 -2.51
C CYS A 24 -10.86 8.74 -2.34
N GLU A 25 -10.83 9.68 -1.40
CA GLU A 25 -9.64 10.45 -1.06
C GLU A 25 -8.45 9.55 -0.70
N PHE A 26 -8.70 8.36 -0.12
CA PHE A 26 -7.65 7.43 0.24
C PHE A 26 -7.15 6.57 -0.92
N ASP A 27 -7.97 6.31 -1.94
CA ASP A 27 -7.46 5.73 -3.20
C ASP A 27 -6.57 6.73 -3.92
N TYR A 28 -7.00 8.00 -4.00
CA TYR A 28 -6.19 9.07 -4.58
C TYR A 28 -4.85 9.23 -3.87
N SER A 29 -4.85 9.38 -2.54
CA SER A 29 -3.62 9.53 -1.75
C SER A 29 -2.76 8.26 -1.78
N GLY A 30 -3.37 7.08 -1.70
CA GLY A 30 -2.66 5.80 -1.76
C GLY A 30 -1.99 5.57 -3.11
N ALA A 31 -2.68 5.87 -4.21
CA ALA A 31 -2.12 5.76 -5.55
C ALA A 31 -0.95 6.73 -5.77
N GLN A 32 -1.05 7.97 -5.26
CA GLN A 32 0.07 8.91 -5.27
C GLN A 32 1.26 8.40 -4.47
N ALA A 33 1.04 7.88 -3.25
CA ALA A 33 2.10 7.32 -2.43
C ALA A 33 2.80 6.14 -3.12
N CYS A 34 2.04 5.19 -3.67
CA CYS A 34 2.57 4.06 -4.44
C CYS A 34 3.44 4.55 -5.61
N LYS A 35 2.94 5.51 -6.39
CA LYS A 35 3.65 6.07 -7.54
C LYS A 35 4.98 6.73 -7.12
N THR A 36 4.93 7.64 -6.15
CA THR A 36 6.12 8.38 -5.70
C THR A 36 7.18 7.45 -5.12
N LEU A 37 6.78 6.47 -4.29
CA LEU A 37 7.74 5.54 -3.70
C LEU A 37 8.38 4.62 -4.75
N LYS A 38 7.63 4.18 -5.77
CA LYS A 38 8.22 3.42 -6.89
C LYS A 38 9.14 4.27 -7.76
N GLU A 39 8.78 5.52 -8.05
CA GLU A 39 9.64 6.45 -8.81
C GLU A 39 10.96 6.75 -8.08
N GLU A 40 10.91 6.83 -6.75
CA GLU A 40 12.10 6.94 -5.89
C GLU A 40 12.87 5.61 -5.77
N GLY A 41 12.38 4.50 -6.34
CA GLY A 41 13.05 3.21 -6.35
C GLY A 41 12.97 2.42 -5.04
N TYR A 42 11.92 2.62 -4.25
CA TYR A 42 11.58 1.72 -3.15
C TYR A 42 10.79 0.52 -3.67
N ARG A 43 10.96 -0.62 -3.01
CA ARG A 43 10.03 -1.74 -3.15
C ARG A 43 8.75 -1.44 -2.39
N VAL A 44 7.62 -1.35 -3.09
CA VAL A 44 6.33 -1.02 -2.50
C VAL A 44 5.50 -2.28 -2.30
N ILE A 45 5.09 -2.51 -1.05
CA ILE A 45 4.10 -3.52 -0.68
C ILE A 45 2.83 -2.77 -0.30
N LEU A 46 1.69 -3.17 -0.84
CA LEU A 46 0.40 -2.55 -0.56
C LEU A 46 -0.58 -3.61 -0.04
N VAL A 47 -1.34 -3.26 0.99
CA VAL A 47 -2.53 -4.00 1.41
C VAL A 47 -3.74 -3.08 1.39
N ASN A 48 -4.81 -3.49 0.70
CA ASN A 48 -6.10 -2.81 0.73
C ASN A 48 -7.21 -3.81 0.39
N SER A 49 -8.21 -3.95 1.25
CA SER A 49 -9.31 -4.90 1.04
C SER A 49 -10.32 -4.45 -0.01
N ASN A 50 -10.24 -3.21 -0.50
CA ASN A 50 -11.15 -2.69 -1.52
C ASN A 50 -10.62 -2.96 -2.94
N PRO A 51 -11.26 -3.85 -3.72
CA PRO A 51 -10.80 -4.19 -5.07
C PRO A 51 -11.08 -3.10 -6.11
N ALA A 52 -11.94 -2.12 -5.80
CA ALA A 52 -12.35 -1.06 -6.70
C ALA A 52 -11.49 0.21 -6.56
N THR A 53 -10.16 0.04 -6.45
CA THR A 53 -9.22 1.15 -6.25
C THR A 53 -8.10 1.10 -7.27
N ILE A 54 -7.67 2.28 -7.76
CA ILE A 54 -6.51 2.38 -8.66
C ILE A 54 -5.25 1.91 -7.95
N MET A 55 -5.08 2.22 -6.66
CA MET A 55 -3.89 1.81 -5.91
C MET A 55 -3.70 0.29 -5.88
N THR A 56 -4.77 -0.51 -5.99
CA THR A 56 -4.68 -1.98 -6.07
C THR A 56 -4.43 -2.56 -7.47
N ASP A 57 -4.30 -1.73 -8.51
CA ASP A 57 -3.88 -2.21 -9.83
C ASP A 57 -2.47 -2.87 -9.71
N PRO A 58 -2.25 -4.06 -10.29
CA PRO A 58 -0.98 -4.79 -10.19
C PRO A 58 0.27 -3.99 -10.57
N ARG A 59 0.13 -2.89 -11.32
CA ARG A 59 1.26 -2.04 -11.74
C ARG A 59 1.69 -1.03 -10.68
N MET A 60 0.82 -0.73 -9.71
CA MET A 60 1.02 0.37 -8.76
C MET A 60 1.97 0.02 -7.60
N ALA A 61 2.07 -1.24 -7.22
CA ALA A 61 3.00 -1.73 -6.19
C ALA A 61 3.81 -2.92 -6.74
N ASP A 62 4.85 -3.34 -6.02
CA ASP A 62 5.60 -4.56 -6.35
C ASP A 62 4.94 -5.81 -5.78
N ALA A 63 4.23 -5.66 -4.65
CA ALA A 63 3.35 -6.68 -4.08
C ALA A 63 2.02 -6.03 -3.64
N THR A 64 0.91 -6.49 -4.20
CA THR A 64 -0.43 -6.00 -3.86
C THR A 64 -1.25 -7.11 -3.20
N TYR A 65 -1.77 -6.83 -2.01
CA TYR A 65 -2.62 -7.71 -1.22
C TYR A 65 -4.03 -7.14 -1.14
N ILE A 66 -4.97 -7.80 -1.82
CA ILE A 66 -6.40 -7.53 -1.66
C ILE A 66 -6.94 -8.45 -0.57
N GLU A 67 -6.64 -8.09 0.67
CA GLU A 67 -6.89 -8.89 1.88
C GLU A 67 -7.48 -8.00 2.99
N PRO A 68 -8.17 -8.57 4.00
CA PRO A 68 -8.74 -7.79 5.10
C PRO A 68 -7.70 -6.97 5.86
N ILE A 69 -8.01 -5.72 6.17
CA ILE A 69 -7.11 -4.81 6.91
C ILE A 69 -7.25 -5.06 8.41
N GLU A 70 -6.86 -6.27 8.82
CA GLU A 70 -6.82 -6.72 10.21
C GLU A 70 -5.37 -7.00 10.62
N TRP A 71 -5.06 -6.80 11.91
CA TRP A 71 -3.69 -6.94 12.39
C TRP A 71 -3.08 -8.34 12.15
N ARG A 72 -3.89 -9.39 12.17
CA ARG A 72 -3.44 -10.77 11.88
C ARG A 72 -3.08 -10.98 10.41
N THR A 73 -3.79 -10.30 9.51
CA THR A 73 -3.45 -10.29 8.08
C THR A 73 -2.15 -9.51 7.87
N LEU A 74 -2.06 -8.33 8.48
CA LEU A 74 -0.86 -7.50 8.43
C LEU A 74 0.37 -8.23 8.98
N GLU A 75 0.24 -8.95 10.10
CA GLU A 75 1.30 -9.77 10.69
C GLU A 75 1.84 -10.79 9.69
N LYS A 76 0.96 -11.55 9.01
CA LYS A 76 1.36 -12.52 7.98
C LYS A 76 2.04 -11.87 6.77
N ILE A 77 1.53 -10.70 6.34
CA ILE A 77 2.14 -9.95 5.24
C ILE A 77 3.53 -9.46 5.65
N ILE A 78 3.68 -8.89 6.85
CA ILE A 78 4.96 -8.42 7.38
C ILE A 78 5.96 -9.57 7.52
N GLU A 79 5.53 -10.71 8.05
CA GLU A 79 6.38 -11.90 8.19
C GLU A 79 6.93 -12.38 6.83
N LYS A 80 6.06 -12.41 5.80
CA LYS A 80 6.42 -12.82 4.45
C LYS A 80 7.28 -11.78 3.72
N GLU A 81 6.90 -10.52 3.81
CA GLU A 81 7.42 -9.44 2.97
C GLU A 81 8.61 -8.70 3.57
N LYS A 82 8.75 -8.74 4.89
CA LYS A 82 9.79 -8.06 5.68
C LYS A 82 10.01 -6.61 5.22
N PRO A 83 8.95 -5.79 5.20
CA PRO A 83 9.01 -4.41 4.75
C PRO A 83 10.06 -3.59 5.49
#